data_AF-A0A7V2N180-F1
#
_entry.id   AF-A0A7V2N180-F1
#
_cell.length_a   1.000
_cell.length_b   1.000
_cell.length_c   1.000
_cell.angle_alpha   90.00
_cell.angle_beta   90.00
_cell.angle_gamma   90.00
#
_symmetry.space_group_name_H-M   'P 1'
#
loop_
_entity.id
_entity.type
_entity.pdbx_description
1 polymer ?
#
loop_
_entity_poly.entity_id
_entity_poly.type
_entity_poly.pdbx_seq_one_letter_code
_entity_poly.pdbx_strand_id
1 'polypeptide(L)' 'MESFRKLWEIINILREKCPWDREQTNESLKYKLIEESYEVVNTIDEKNWHKFEEEIGDILL' A
#
# COMPACT_ATOMS: atom_id res chain seq x y z
N MET A 1 10.35 5.29 13.16
CA MET A 1 10.23 3.85 13.49
C MET A 1 8.89 3.51 14.16
N GLU A 2 8.38 4.32 15.09
CA GLU A 2 7.10 4.03 15.75
C GLU A 2 5.90 3.99 14.77
N SER A 3 5.82 4.92 13.81
CA SER A 3 4.73 4.94 12.82
C SER A 3 4.70 3.71 11.92
N PHE A 4 5.86 3.24 11.46
CA PHE A 4 5.96 2.01 10.66
C PHE A 4 5.50 0.79 11.46
N ARG A 5 5.83 0.73 12.75
CA ARG A 5 5.34 -0.34 13.63
C ARG A 5 3.82 -0.31 13.76
N LYS A 6 3.22 0.88 13.92
CA LYS A 6 1.75 1.03 13.96
C LYS A 6 1.09 0.55 12.67
N LEU A 7 1.67 0.87 11.51
CA LEU A 7 1.19 0.36 10.21
C LEU A 7 1.23 -1.17 10.17
N TRP A 8 2.35 -1.77 10.56
CA TRP A 8 2.50 -3.23 10.60
C TRP A 8 1.49 -3.90 11.56
N GLU A 9 1.24 -3.28 12.72
CA GLU A 9 0.21 -3.74 13.67
C GLU A 9 -1.19 -3.67 13.06
N ILE A 10 -1.52 -2.60 12.32
CA ILE A 10 -2.80 -2.46 11.61
C ILE A 10 -2.96 -3.52 10.52
N ILE A 11 -1.95 -3.73 9.68
CA ILE A 11 -1.98 -4.75 8.61
C ILE A 11 -2.22 -6.14 9.19
N ASN A 12 -1.59 -6.48 10.32
CA ASN A 12 -1.84 -7.75 10.99
C ASN A 12 -3.28 -7.88 11.50
N ILE A 13 -3.83 -6.82 12.10
CA ILE A 13 -5.23 -6.81 12.54
C ILE A 13 -6.18 -7.00 11.34
N LEU A 14 -5.90 -6.37 10.20
CA LEU A 14 -6.69 -6.52 8.98
C LEU A 14 -6.61 -7.94 8.43
N ARG A 15 -5.41 -8.52 8.30
CA ARG A 15 -5.24 -9.92 7.89
C ARG A 15 -5.92 -10.92 8.83
N GLU A 16 -6.07 -10.58 10.11
CA GLU A 16 -6.82 -11.40 11.06
C GLU A 16 -8.34 -11.19 10.94
N LYS A 17 -8.83 -9.95 10.83
CA LYS A 17 -10.26 -9.62 11.02
C LYS A 17 -11.03 -9.36 9.72
N CYS A 18 -10.37 -8.96 8.65
CA CYS A 18 -10.97 -8.65 7.36
C CYS A 18 -10.87 -9.88 6.43
N PRO A 19 -11.99 -10.44 5.93
CA PRO A 19 -11.97 -11.58 5.02
C PRO A 19 -11.16 -11.32 3.75
N TRP A 20 -11.25 -10.12 3.19
CA TRP A 20 -10.55 -9.76 1.95
C TRP A 20 -9.03 -9.69 2.14
N ASP A 21 -8.55 -9.08 3.22
CA ASP A 21 -7.12 -9.00 3.54
C ASP A 21 -6.53 -10.38 3.88
N ARG A 22 -7.35 -11.22 4.53
CA ARG A 22 -6.96 -12.59 4.89
C ARG A 22 -6.68 -13.45 3.66
N GLU A 23 -7.41 -13.23 2.57
CA GLU A 23 -7.27 -14.00 1.32
C GLU A 23 -6.13 -13.51 0.43
N GLN A 24 -5.48 -12.38 0.76
CA GLN A 24 -4.39 -11.84 -0.06
C GLN A 24 -3.12 -12.70 -0.01
N THR A 25 -2.59 -13.01 -1.19
CA THR A 25 -1.31 -13.70 -1.41
C THR A 25 -0.34 -12.82 -2.20
N ASN A 26 0.93 -13.20 -2.26
CA ASN A 26 1.90 -12.48 -3.10
C ASN A 26 1.47 -12.50 -4.58
N GLU A 27 0.83 -13.58 -5.02
CA GLU A 27 0.31 -13.76 -6.38
C GLU A 27 -0.87 -12.84 -6.69
N SER A 28 -1.76 -12.57 -5.71
CA SER A 28 -2.86 -11.62 -5.91
C SER A 28 -2.37 -10.17 -5.86
N LEU A 29 -1.42 -9.87 -4.98
CA LEU A 29 -0.91 -8.51 -4.77
C LEU A 29 0.09 -8.04 -5.83
N LYS A 30 0.78 -8.94 -6.55
CA LYS A 30 1.81 -8.54 -7.52
C LYS A 30 1.31 -7.55 -8.58
N TYR A 31 0.05 -7.67 -9.01
CA TYR A 31 -0.52 -6.77 -10.02
C TYR A 31 -0.82 -5.40 -9.42
N LYS A 32 -1.30 -5.37 -8.18
CA LYS A 32 -1.52 -4.14 -7.43
C LYS A 32 -0.22 -3.38 -7.20
N LEU A 33 0.84 -4.07 -6.77
CA LEU A 33 2.15 -3.45 -6.62
C LEU A 33 2.66 -2.78 -7.91
N ILE A 34 2.40 -3.39 -9.07
CA ILE A 34 2.76 -2.79 -10.37
C ILE A 34 1.91 -1.54 -10.63
N GLU A 35 0.60 -1.62 -10.42
CA GLU A 35 -0.35 -0.51 -10.57
C GLU A 35 0.06 0.69 -9.71
N GLU A 36 0.24 0.49 -8.39
CA GLU A 36 0.62 1.57 -7.47
C GLU A 36 2.01 2.14 -7.82
N SER A 37 2.93 1.31 -8.31
CA SER A 37 4.23 1.81 -8.79
C SER A 37 4.08 2.76 -9.97
N TYR A 38 3.14 2.49 -10.90
CA TYR A 38 2.85 3.40 -11.99
C TYR A 38 2.14 4.67 -11.51
N GLU A 39 1.24 4.56 -10.53
CA GLU A 39 0.59 5.72 -9.91
C GLU A 39 1.63 6.65 -9.26
N VAL A 40 2.55 6.10 -8.46
CA VAL A 40 3.67 6.87 -7.89
C VAL A 40 4.46 7.59 -8.97
N VAL A 41 4.85 6.91 -10.05
CA VAL A 41 5.59 7.54 -11.16
C VAL A 41 4.79 8.70 -11.77
N ASN A 42 3.50 8.51 -12.00
CA ASN A 42 2.63 9.55 -12.55
C ASN A 42 2.54 10.77 -11.61
N THR A 43 2.44 10.57 -10.30
CA THR A 43 2.41 11.69 -9.34
C THR A 43 3.71 12.51 -9.34
N ILE A 44 4.86 11.88 -9.61
CA ILE A 44 6.15 12.58 -9.76
C ILE A 44 6.12 13.45 -11.02
N ASP A 45 5.65 12.91 -12.15
CA ASP A 45 5.57 13.63 -13.42
C ASP A 45 4.62 14.84 -13.32
N GLU A 46 3.51 14.68 -12.61
CA GLU A 46 2.52 15.73 -12.33
C GLU A 46 2.97 16.72 -11.24
N LYS A 47 4.06 16.43 -10.51
CA LYS A 47 4.51 17.17 -9.32
C LYS A 47 3.43 17.28 -8.23
N ASN A 48 2.56 16.27 -8.14
CA ASN A 48 1.49 16.22 -7.16
C ASN A 48 1.96 15.51 -5.89
N TRP A 49 2.67 16.25 -5.03
CA TRP A 49 3.27 15.69 -3.82
C TRP A 49 2.25 15.23 -2.78
N HIS A 50 1.05 15.79 -2.80
CA HIS A 50 -0.02 15.32 -1.92
C HIS A 50 -0.47 13.91 -2.30
N LYS A 51 -0.73 13.68 -3.60
CA LYS A 51 -1.09 12.35 -4.10
C LYS A 51 0.10 11.38 -4.01
N PHE A 52 1.33 11.85 -4.21
CA PHE A 52 2.53 11.02 -4.01
C PHE A 52 2.59 10.37 -2.61
N GLU A 53 2.24 11.10 -1.55
CA GLU A 53 2.20 10.55 -0.19
C GLU A 53 1.15 9.43 -0.03
N GLU A 54 0.02 9.54 -0.73
CA GLU A 54 -1.05 8.55 -0.76
C GLU A 54 -0.58 7.26 -1.46
N GLU A 55 -0.05 7.38 -2.68
CA GLU A 55 0.40 6.22 -3.48
C GLU A 55 1.58 5.47 -2.83
N ILE A 56 2.49 6.19 -2.15
CA ILE A 56 3.53 5.55 -1.35
C ILE A 56 2.94 4.80 -0.16
N GLY A 57 1.85 5.30 0.42
CA GLY A 57 1.08 4.59 1.43
C GLY A 57 0.53 3.27 0.91
N ASP A 58 -0.01 3.26 -0.31
CA ASP A 58 -0.57 2.06 -0.93
C ASP A 58 0.50 1.00 -1.27
N ILE A 59 1.73 1.42 -1.62
CA ILE A 59 2.87 0.50 -1.76
C ILE A 59 3.26 -0.17 -0.43
N LEU A 60 3.06 0.51 0.70
CA LEU A 60 3.48 0.02 2.02
C LEU A 60 2.47 -0.95 2.66
N LEU A 61 1.29 -1.13 2.05
CA LEU A 61 0.15 -1.91 2.55
C LEU A 61 0.24 -3.39 2.12
#